data_AF-A0A0F9EIW7-F1
#
_entry.id   AF-A0A0F9EIW7-F1
#
_cell.length_a   1.000
_cell.length_b   1.000
_cell.length_c   1.000
_cell.angle_alpha   90.00
_cell.angle_beta   90.00
_cell.angle_gamma   90.00
#
_symmetry.space_group_name_H-M   'P 1'
#
loop_
_entity.id
_entity.type
_entity.pdbx_description
1 polymer ?
#
loop_
_entity_poly.entity_id
_entity_poly.type
_entity_poly.pdbx_seq_one_letter_code
_entity_poly.pdbx_strand_id
1 'polypeptide(L)'
;DDPIRVVGVIVHEVVHAVVGLKCGHKGAFGKCAAAVGLTKPWTATGETDELKTSIRDWIDPLGPYPHGALSLITTPKEVGRMLLLQCECGLKIRTTQKWIDAYGSEWPCPCGSKLIVPETKEGD
;
A
#
# COMPACT_ATOMS: atom_id res chain seq x y z
N ASP A 1 4.92 -19.90 -5.18
CA ASP A 1 5.69 -18.64 -5.25
C ASP A 1 7.03 -18.87 -5.91
N ASP A 2 7.61 -17.82 -6.50
CA ASP A 2 8.98 -17.85 -7.03
C ASP A 2 9.99 -17.94 -5.86
N PRO A 3 10.81 -19.00 -5.77
CA PRO A 3 11.77 -19.20 -4.67
C PRO A 3 12.74 -18.03 -4.50
N ILE A 4 13.14 -17.39 -5.61
CA ILE A 4 14.06 -16.26 -5.56
C ILE A 4 13.39 -15.08 -4.84
N ARG A 5 12.14 -14.80 -5.21
CA ARG A 5 11.33 -13.77 -4.57
C ARG A 5 11.15 -14.02 -3.07
N VAL A 6 10.92 -15.28 -2.67
CA VAL A 6 10.77 -15.67 -1.26
C VAL A 6 12.04 -15.37 -0.47
N VAL A 7 13.20 -15.78 -0.99
CA VAL A 7 14.48 -15.48 -0.34
C VAL A 7 14.74 -13.98 -0.31
N GLY A 8 14.38 -13.24 -1.35
CA GLY A 8 14.45 -11.78 -1.35
C GLY A 8 13.62 -11.14 -0.22
N VAL A 9 12.41 -11.63 0.07
CA VAL A 9 11.63 -11.22 1.25
C VAL A 9 12.37 -11.56 2.54
N ILE A 10 12.95 -12.76 2.66
CA ILE A 10 13.71 -13.14 3.85
C ILE A 10 14.91 -12.19 4.06
N VAL A 11 15.64 -11.85 3.00
CA VAL A 11 16.74 -10.86 3.07
C VAL A 11 16.22 -9.51 3.57
N HIS A 12 15.05 -9.05 3.12
CA HIS A 12 14.41 -7.83 3.63
C HIS A 12 14.16 -7.90 5.14
N GLU A 13 13.61 -9.02 5.64
CA GLU A 13 13.35 -9.20 7.08
C GLU A 13 14.64 -9.31 7.89
N VAL A 14 15.69 -9.93 7.34
CA VAL A 14 17.03 -9.96 7.96
C VAL A 14 17.61 -8.56 8.07
N VAL A 15 17.44 -7.70 7.05
CA VAL A 15 17.86 -6.29 7.14
C VAL A 15 17.14 -5.59 8.29
N HIS A 16 15.82 -5.78 8.46
CA HIS A 16 15.09 -5.25 9.62
C HIS A 16 15.65 -5.74 10.95
N ALA A 17 15.98 -7.03 11.04
CA ALA A 17 16.55 -7.62 12.25
C ALA A 17 17.93 -7.02 12.58
N VAL A 18 18.75 -6.74 11.57
CA VAL A 18 20.11 -6.19 11.73
C VAL A 18 20.08 -4.71 12.10
N VAL A 19 19.28 -3.89 11.43
CA VAL A 19 19.26 -2.42 11.66
C VAL A 19 18.32 -2.00 12.80
N GLY A 20 17.44 -2.90 13.23
CA GLY A 20 16.44 -2.68 14.26
C GLY A 20 15.10 -2.17 13.71
N LEU A 21 14.01 -2.75 14.22
CA LEU A 21 12.63 -2.52 13.75
C LEU A 21 12.18 -1.04 13.82
N LYS A 22 12.75 -0.25 14.74
CA LYS A 22 12.38 1.17 14.92
C LYS A 22 12.75 2.06 13.73
N CYS A 23 13.73 1.65 12.92
CA CYS A 23 14.13 2.41 11.74
C CYS A 23 13.07 2.36 10.62
N GLY A 24 12.20 1.34 10.63
CA GLY A 24 11.34 1.02 9.49
C GLY A 24 12.18 0.94 8.22
N HIS A 25 11.69 1.51 7.12
CA HIS A 25 12.41 1.51 5.84
C HIS A 25 13.28 2.77 5.60
N LYS A 26 13.74 3.44 6.66
CA LYS A 26 14.48 4.72 6.58
C LYS A 26 15.92 4.59 7.07
N GLY A 27 16.75 5.56 6.67
CA GLY A 27 18.10 5.75 7.23
C GLY A 27 18.99 4.51 7.07
N ALA A 28 19.31 3.87 8.21
CA ALA A 28 20.14 2.67 8.26
C ALA A 28 19.58 1.51 7.43
N PHE A 29 18.25 1.34 7.41
CA PHE A 29 17.60 0.31 6.59
C PHE A 29 17.92 0.49 5.11
N GLY A 30 17.68 1.68 4.56
CA GLY A 30 17.90 1.92 3.13
C GLY A 30 19.36 1.76 2.70
N LYS A 31 20.31 2.09 3.59
CA LYS A 31 21.74 1.86 3.35
C LYS A 31 22.08 0.37 3.32
N CYS A 32 21.59 -0.39 4.31
CA CYS A 32 21.84 -1.82 4.40
C CYS A 32 21.14 -2.59 3.27
N ALA A 33 19.87 -2.29 3.00
CA ALA A 33 19.09 -2.86 1.90
C ALA A 33 19.76 -2.68 0.54
N ALA A 34 20.24 -1.46 0.25
CA ALA A 34 20.98 -1.21 -0.99
C ALA A 34 22.30 -1.99 -1.04
N ALA A 35 23.04 -2.08 0.07
CA ALA A 35 24.32 -2.78 0.13
C ALA A 35 24.20 -4.29 -0.07
N VAL A 36 23.08 -4.89 0.34
CA VAL A 36 22.80 -6.32 0.12
C VAL A 36 22.07 -6.60 -1.20
N GLY A 37 21.87 -5.59 -2.05
CA GLY A 37 21.32 -5.77 -3.40
C GLY A 37 19.80 -5.74 -3.50
N LEU A 38 19.09 -5.17 -2.52
CA LEU A 38 17.66 -4.86 -2.63
C LEU A 38 17.43 -3.53 -3.36
N THR A 39 16.28 -3.38 -4.01
CA THR A 39 15.89 -2.19 -4.78
C THR A 39 14.67 -1.47 -4.20
N LYS A 40 14.52 -0.19 -4.57
CA LYS A 40 13.38 0.65 -4.16
C LYS A 40 12.13 0.35 -5.00
N PRO A 41 10.91 0.62 -4.47
CA PRO A 41 10.63 1.14 -3.12
C PRO A 41 10.84 0.05 -2.07
N TRP A 42 11.44 0.40 -0.93
CA TRP A 42 11.80 -0.59 0.11
C TRP A 42 10.62 -1.40 0.64
N THR A 43 9.41 -0.85 0.60
CA THR A 43 8.16 -1.52 1.01
C THR A 43 7.68 -2.60 0.03
N ALA A 44 8.21 -2.62 -1.19
CA ALA A 44 7.97 -3.66 -2.18
C ALA A 44 9.33 -4.21 -2.61
N THR A 45 9.81 -5.21 -1.87
CA THR A 45 11.14 -5.78 -2.04
C THR A 45 11.36 -6.26 -3.47
N GLY A 46 12.24 -5.57 -4.19
CA GLY A 46 12.83 -6.04 -5.44
C GLY A 46 14.30 -6.39 -5.23
N GLU A 47 14.82 -7.25 -6.08
CA GLU A 47 16.20 -7.75 -6.04
C GLU A 47 16.96 -7.29 -7.29
N THR A 48 18.21 -6.88 -7.10
CA THR A 48 19.18 -6.70 -8.21
C THR A 48 19.50 -8.03 -8.88
N ASP A 49 20.01 -8.00 -10.12
CA ASP A 49 20.32 -9.23 -10.84
C ASP A 49 21.50 -9.99 -10.23
N GLU A 50 22.43 -9.27 -9.59
CA GLU A 50 23.51 -9.82 -8.79
C GLU A 50 22.95 -10.60 -7.59
N LEU A 51 22.04 -9.99 -6.83
CA LEU A 51 21.40 -10.66 -5.69
C LEU A 51 20.60 -11.89 -6.15
N LYS A 52 19.86 -11.80 -7.27
CA LYS A 52 19.13 -12.96 -7.81
C LYS A 52 20.08 -14.11 -8.16
N THR A 53 21.26 -13.80 -8.69
CA THR A 53 22.28 -14.80 -9.01
C THR A 53 22.80 -15.47 -7.75
N SER A 54 23.15 -14.69 -6.72
CA SER A 54 23.56 -15.24 -5.42
C SER A 54 22.47 -16.10 -4.79
N ILE A 55 21.20 -15.67 -4.87
CA ILE A 55 20.07 -16.44 -4.34
C ILE A 55 19.94 -17.77 -5.08
N ARG A 56 20.07 -17.80 -6.41
CA ARG A 56 20.02 -19.04 -7.20
C ARG A 56 21.08 -20.03 -6.72
N ASP A 57 22.31 -19.56 -6.52
CA ASP A 57 23.41 -20.40 -6.03
C ASP A 57 23.13 -20.98 -4.63
N TRP A 58 22.41 -20.24 -3.77
CA TRP A 58 22.02 -20.73 -2.44
C TRP A 58 20.92 -21.78 -2.47
N ILE A 59 19.95 -21.64 -3.37
CA ILE A 59 18.75 -22.49 -3.40
C ILE A 59 18.90 -23.72 -4.30
N ASP A 60 19.77 -23.69 -5.31
CA ASP A 60 20.03 -24.82 -6.20
C ASP A 60 20.28 -26.15 -5.46
N PRO A 61 21.11 -26.21 -4.39
CA PRO A 61 21.32 -27.44 -3.63
C PRO A 61 20.13 -27.87 -2.76
N LEU A 62 19.16 -26.99 -2.49
CA LEU A 62 17.99 -27.28 -1.63
C LEU A 62 16.88 -28.02 -2.38
N GLY A 63 16.94 -28.04 -3.72
CA GLY A 63 15.91 -28.63 -4.56
C GLY A 63 14.64 -27.77 -4.69
N PRO A 64 13.55 -28.34 -5.22
CA PRO A 64 12.35 -27.58 -5.54
C PRO A 64 11.66 -27.06 -4.29
N TYR A 65 11.30 -25.78 -4.30
CA TYR A 65 10.56 -25.14 -3.21
C TYR A 65 9.16 -25.76 -3.06
N PRO A 66 8.84 -26.43 -1.95
CA PRO A 66 7.66 -27.29 -1.88
C PRO A 66 6.36 -26.55 -1.53
N HIS A 67 6.37 -25.20 -1.43
CA HIS A 67 5.26 -24.44 -0.85
C HIS A 67 4.44 -23.76 -1.95
N GLY A 68 3.11 -23.99 -1.92
CA GLY A 68 2.17 -23.21 -2.71
C GLY A 68 2.13 -21.74 -2.28
N ALA A 69 1.65 -20.86 -3.15
CA ALA A 69 1.51 -19.46 -2.82
C ALA A 69 0.60 -19.27 -1.60
N LEU A 70 1.07 -18.54 -0.58
CA LEU A 70 0.22 -18.15 0.55
C LEU A 70 -0.68 -17.01 0.08
N SER A 71 -1.93 -17.33 -0.28
CA SER A 71 -2.95 -16.30 -0.41
C SER A 71 -3.26 -15.78 1.00
N LEU A 72 -2.68 -14.64 1.35
CA LEU A 72 -3.20 -13.86 2.46
C LEU A 72 -4.67 -13.62 2.15
N ILE A 73 -5.57 -14.17 2.96
CA ILE A 73 -7.00 -13.83 2.93
C ILE A 73 -7.06 -12.37 3.39
N THR A 74 -6.74 -11.45 2.49
CA THR A 74 -6.94 -10.04 2.71
C THR A 74 -8.43 -9.85 2.61
N THR A 75 -9.11 -9.77 3.75
CA THR A 75 -10.41 -9.12 3.79
C THR A 75 -10.21 -7.78 3.09
N PRO A 76 -10.91 -7.47 1.99
CA PRO A 76 -10.75 -6.20 1.31
C PRO A 76 -10.88 -5.11 2.36
N LYS A 77 -9.82 -4.32 2.54
CA LYS A 77 -9.87 -3.21 3.47
C LYS A 77 -10.97 -2.29 2.97
N GLU A 78 -12.06 -2.20 3.70
CA GLU A 78 -13.17 -1.33 3.34
C GLU A 78 -12.69 0.12 3.49
N VAL A 79 -12.12 0.67 2.42
CA VAL A 79 -11.75 2.08 2.37
C VAL A 79 -13.06 2.83 2.16
N GLY A 80 -13.65 3.31 3.26
CA GLY A 80 -14.85 4.14 3.21
C GLY A 80 -14.60 5.34 2.30
N ARG A 81 -15.23 5.37 1.13
CA ARG A 81 -15.12 6.49 0.19
C ARG A 81 -15.81 7.70 0.81
N MET A 82 -15.10 8.83 0.88
CA MET A 82 -15.72 10.09 1.27
C MET A 82 -16.46 10.68 0.07
N LEU A 83 -17.72 11.07 0.28
CA LEU A 83 -18.60 11.69 -0.70
C LEU A 83 -18.42 13.20 -0.70
N LEU A 84 -18.45 13.81 -1.88
CA LEU A 84 -18.35 15.25 -2.07
C LEU A 84 -19.75 15.87 -1.97
N LEU A 85 -19.88 16.94 -1.18
CA LEU A 85 -20.98 17.89 -1.23
C LEU A 85 -20.46 19.22 -1.77
N GLN A 86 -21.17 19.80 -2.73
CA GLN A 86 -20.78 21.04 -3.38
C GLN A 86 -21.94 22.04 -3.40
N CYS A 87 -21.60 23.31 -3.19
CA CYS A 87 -22.51 24.44 -3.32
C CYS A 87 -22.15 25.25 -4.56
N GLU A 88 -23.12 25.95 -5.15
CA GLU A 88 -22.93 26.85 -6.29
C GLU A 88 -21.92 27.96 -6.01
N CYS A 89 -21.78 28.40 -4.75
CA CYS A 89 -20.78 29.39 -4.36
C CYS A 89 -19.33 28.85 -4.39
N GLY A 90 -19.13 27.57 -4.74
CA GLY A 90 -17.82 26.93 -4.85
C GLY A 90 -17.35 26.20 -3.60
N LEU A 91 -18.10 26.25 -2.47
CA LEU A 91 -17.74 25.48 -1.28
C LEU A 91 -17.86 23.98 -1.55
N LYS A 92 -16.83 23.23 -1.13
CA LYS A 92 -16.72 21.77 -1.30
C LYS A 92 -16.38 21.14 0.04
N ILE A 93 -17.23 20.23 0.51
CA ILE A 93 -17.03 19.45 1.75
C ILE A 93 -16.99 17.97 1.39
N ARG A 94 -16.10 17.20 2.02
CA ARG A 94 -16.09 15.74 1.92
C ARG A 94 -16.62 15.14 3.22
N THR A 95 -17.60 14.26 3.12
CA THR A 95 -18.25 13.60 4.25
C THR A 95 -18.38 12.10 4.01
N THR A 96 -18.81 11.32 5.01
CA THR A 96 -19.06 9.88 4.84
C THR A 96 -20.53 9.61 4.58
N GLN A 97 -20.86 8.47 3.93
CA GLN A 97 -22.25 8.04 3.72
C GLN A 97 -23.06 8.05 5.03
N LYS A 98 -22.44 7.61 6.14
CA LYS A 98 -23.04 7.63 7.48
C LYS A 98 -23.62 9.00 7.88
N TRP A 99 -22.93 10.09 7.54
CA TRP A 99 -23.39 11.44 7.87
C TRP A 99 -24.53 11.91 6.96
N ILE A 100 -24.53 11.48 5.70
CA ILE A 100 -25.63 11.75 4.77
C ILE A 100 -26.88 10.94 5.17
N ASP A 101 -26.73 9.69 5.58
CA ASP A 101 -27.84 8.84 6.04
C ASP A 101 -28.49 9.41 7.31
N ALA A 102 -27.68 9.95 8.22
CA ALA A 102 -28.16 10.46 9.50
C ALA A 102 -28.78 11.87 9.42
N TYR A 103 -28.29 12.74 8.53
CA TYR A 103 -28.65 14.17 8.51
C TYR A 103 -29.14 14.68 7.15
N GLY A 104 -29.26 13.81 6.15
CA GLY A 104 -29.66 14.15 4.79
C GLY A 104 -28.50 14.63 3.91
N SER A 105 -28.78 14.74 2.60
CA SER A 105 -27.82 15.13 1.56
C SER A 105 -27.78 16.63 1.26
N GLU A 106 -28.53 17.43 2.03
CA GLU A 106 -28.67 18.89 1.85
C GLU A 106 -28.15 19.63 3.09
N TRP A 107 -26.93 20.15 3.02
CA TRP A 107 -26.30 20.81 4.17
C TRP A 107 -26.27 22.34 4.02
N PRO A 108 -26.38 23.12 5.10
CA PRO A 108 -26.34 24.57 5.02
C PRO A 108 -24.95 25.05 4.57
N CYS A 109 -24.91 25.93 3.57
CA CYS A 109 -23.70 26.64 3.18
C CYS A 109 -23.69 28.05 3.81
N PRO A 110 -22.53 28.59 4.25
CA PRO A 110 -22.43 29.96 4.77
C PRO A 110 -22.89 31.06 3.80
N CYS A 111 -22.98 30.78 2.49
CA CYS A 111 -23.50 31.73 1.50
C CYS A 111 -25.03 31.85 1.47
N GLY A 112 -25.75 31.04 2.26
CA GLY A 112 -27.21 30.98 2.30
C GLY A 112 -27.84 29.91 1.39
N SER A 113 -27.08 29.35 0.46
CA SER A 113 -27.51 28.21 -0.38
C SER A 113 -27.22 26.86 0.30
N LYS A 114 -27.56 25.75 -0.38
CA LYS A 114 -27.32 24.39 0.11
C LYS A 114 -26.09 23.74 -0.55
N LEU A 115 -25.42 22.87 0.18
CA LEU A 115 -24.44 21.91 -0.30
C LEU A 115 -25.18 20.61 -0.67
N ILE A 116 -25.04 20.15 -1.92
CA ILE A 116 -25.69 18.95 -2.44
C ILE A 116 -24.66 17.98 -3.01
N VAL A 117 -25.01 16.69 -3.11
CA VAL A 117 -24.20 15.71 -3.84
C VAL A 117 -24.23 16.08 -5.32
N PRO A 118 -23.08 16.35 -5.97
CA PRO A 118 -23.07 16.63 -7.40
C PRO A 118 -23.51 15.38 -8.16
N GLU A 119 -24.44 15.53 -9.10
CA GLU A 119 -24.83 14.43 -9.99
C GLU A 119 -23.60 13.93 -10.73
N THR A 120 -23.25 12.67 -10.50
CA THR A 120 -22.18 12.01 -11.25
C THR A 120 -22.56 12.05 -12.73
N LYS A 121 -21.78 12.74 -13.56
CA LYS A 121 -21.85 12.51 -15.00
C LYS A 121 -21.40 11.07 -15.23
N GLU A 122 -22.32 10.20 -15.66
CA GLU A 122 -21.96 8.89 -16.18
C GLU A 122 -21.00 9.08 -17.37
N GLY A 123 -19.84 8.45 -17.30
CA GLY A 123 -18.89 8.36 -18.41
C GLY A 123 -17.59 9.14 -18.20
N ASP A 124 -16.60 8.47 -17.61
CA ASP A 124 -15.25 8.32 -18.17
C ASP A 124 -14.59 7.07 -17.57
#